data_AF-A0A2T0RJ17-F1
#
_entry.id   AF-A0A2T0RJ17-F1
#
_cell.length_a   1.000
_cell.length_b   1.000
_cell.length_c   1.000
_cell.angle_alpha   90.00
_cell.angle_beta   90.00
_cell.angle_gamma   90.00
#
_symmetry.space_group_name_H-M   'P 1'
#
loop_
_entity.id
_entity.type
_entity.pdbx_description
1 polymer ?
#
loop_
_entity_poly.entity_id
_entity_poly.type
_entity_poly.pdbx_seq_one_letter_code
_entity_poly.pdbx_strand_id
1 'polypeptide(L)'
;MDPVTVAAVVGYLAKTIKENKAFKEFTADLTEASVNWIRPIFLKEDSTPKEVLKELQEKPDSASRRKAAEAAIMTRIEDYPEEGHYLKEIFESINKKNTTSQNTVTNSKNVNTGNISAGGNVSIGDKH
;
A
#
# COMPACT_ATOMS: atom_id res chain seq x y z
N MET A 1 -0.78 -10.77 -13.36
CA MET A 1 -0.97 -9.81 -12.26
C MET A 1 -1.95 -8.73 -12.72
N ASP A 2 -2.71 -8.14 -11.80
CA ASP A 2 -3.77 -7.18 -12.09
C ASP A 2 -3.23 -5.73 -12.21
N PRO A 3 -3.50 -5.01 -13.31
CA PRO A 3 -3.05 -3.63 -13.51
C PRO A 3 -3.68 -2.63 -12.52
N VAL A 4 -4.83 -2.95 -11.93
CA VAL A 4 -5.51 -2.11 -10.94
C VAL A 4 -4.72 -2.07 -9.63
N THR A 5 -4.17 -3.19 -9.18
CA THR A 5 -3.31 -3.28 -7.98
C THR A 5 -2.05 -2.44 -8.16
N VAL A 6 -1.39 -2.54 -9.32
CA VAL A 6 -0.19 -1.74 -9.63
C VAL A 6 -0.52 -0.25 -9.59
N ALA A 7 -1.60 0.17 -10.28
CA ALA A 7 -2.03 1.56 -10.32
C ALA A 7 -2.40 2.11 -8.94
N ALA A 8 -2.98 1.29 -8.06
CA ALA A 8 -3.31 1.68 -6.70
C ALA A 8 -2.05 1.87 -5.82
N VAL A 9 -1.08 0.97 -5.92
CA VAL A 9 0.21 1.10 -5.19
C VAL A 9 0.94 2.36 -5.65
N VAL A 10 1.03 2.59 -6.96
CA VAL A 10 1.67 3.81 -7.50
C VAL A 10 0.88 5.06 -7.16
N GLY A 11 -0.45 4.99 -7.16
CA GLY A 11 -1.31 6.10 -6.74
C GLY A 11 -1.08 6.48 -5.28
N TYR A 12 -0.94 5.49 -4.40
CA TYR A 12 -0.60 5.73 -3.02
C TYR A 12 0.83 6.27 -2.86
N LEU A 13 1.81 5.71 -3.58
CA LEU A 13 3.17 6.23 -3.60
C LEU A 13 3.21 7.71 -4.02
N ALA A 14 2.54 8.06 -5.11
CA ALA A 14 2.44 9.44 -5.59
C ALA A 14 1.76 10.36 -4.57
N LYS A 15 0.70 9.89 -3.90
CA LYS A 15 0.04 10.61 -2.82
C LYS A 15 0.98 10.85 -1.64
N THR A 16 1.67 9.81 -1.16
CA THR A 16 2.61 9.91 -0.04
C THR A 16 3.77 10.84 -0.35
N ILE A 17 4.29 10.80 -1.58
CA ILE A 17 5.30 11.74 -2.09
C ILE A 17 4.75 13.16 -2.15
N LYS A 18 3.51 13.36 -2.57
CA LYS A 18 2.89 14.69 -2.61
C LYS A 18 2.75 15.30 -1.20
N GLU A 19 2.42 14.47 -0.21
CA GLU A 19 2.20 14.89 1.18
C GLU A 19 3.52 15.08 1.96
N ASN A 20 4.47 14.15 1.83
CA ASN A 20 5.68 14.09 2.66
C ASN A 20 7.00 14.23 1.88
N LYS A 21 6.94 14.32 0.54
CA LYS A 21 8.09 14.39 -0.37
C LYS A 21 9.11 13.25 -0.26
N ALA A 22 8.80 12.19 0.48
CA ALA A 22 9.74 11.13 0.79
C ALA A 22 9.19 9.74 0.44
N PHE A 23 10.02 8.95 -0.26
CA PHE A 23 9.77 7.52 -0.50
C PHE A 23 9.80 6.70 0.79
N LYS A 24 10.60 7.12 1.77
CA LYS A 24 10.72 6.43 3.07
C LYS A 24 9.38 6.31 3.79
N GLU A 25 8.55 7.35 3.73
CA GLU A 25 7.22 7.36 4.36
C GLU A 25 6.27 6.36 3.70
N PHE A 26 6.42 6.12 2.40
CA PHE A 26 5.65 5.09 1.70
C PHE A 26 6.03 3.68 2.20
N THR A 27 7.31 3.46 2.47
CA THR A 27 7.82 2.16 2.94
C THR A 27 7.68 1.92 4.44
N ALA A 28 7.35 2.95 5.23
CA ALA A 28 7.38 2.88 6.69
C ALA A 28 6.40 1.86 7.28
N ASP A 29 5.25 1.65 6.62
CA ASP A 29 4.20 0.72 7.05
C ASP A 29 4.28 -0.66 6.37
N LEU A 30 5.28 -0.89 5.53
CA LEU A 30 5.44 -2.14 4.80
C LEU A 30 6.29 -3.14 5.59
N THR A 31 6.09 -4.43 5.33
CA THR A 31 6.96 -5.47 5.88
C THR A 31 8.38 -5.33 5.33
N GLU A 32 9.39 -5.74 6.08
CA GLU A 32 10.80 -5.68 5.63
C GLU A 32 11.00 -6.37 4.29
N ALA A 33 10.35 -7.52 4.06
CA ALA A 33 10.39 -8.23 2.79
C ALA A 33 9.79 -7.41 1.64
N SER A 34 8.63 -6.77 1.87
CA SER A 34 8.00 -5.88 0.89
C SER A 34 8.87 -4.65 0.59
N VAL A 35 9.50 -4.06 1.62
CA VAL A 35 10.45 -2.95 1.45
C VAL A 35 11.64 -3.38 0.62
N ASN A 36 12.28 -4.50 0.97
CA ASN A 36 13.43 -5.03 0.24
C ASN A 36 13.10 -5.37 -1.21
N TRP A 37 11.86 -5.73 -1.50
CA TRP A 37 11.38 -5.96 -2.85
C TRP A 37 11.13 -4.66 -3.65
N ILE A 38 10.39 -3.69 -3.08
CA ILE A 38 10.01 -2.47 -3.83
C ILE A 38 11.14 -1.44 -3.91
N ARG A 39 12.05 -1.43 -2.93
CA ARG A 39 13.17 -0.50 -2.86
C ARG A 39 14.07 -0.55 -4.09
N PRO A 40 14.59 -1.70 -4.57
CA PRO A 40 15.42 -1.75 -5.78
C PRO A 40 14.67 -1.35 -7.06
N ILE A 41 13.33 -1.31 -7.07
CA ILE A 41 12.55 -0.82 -8.23
C ILE A 41 12.71 0.70 -8.36
N PHE A 42 12.71 1.43 -7.23
CA PHE A 42 12.67 2.90 -7.20
C PHE A 42 13.96 3.57 -6.71
N LEU A 43 14.81 2.85 -5.98
CA LEU A 43 16.11 3.29 -5.50
C LEU A 43 17.23 2.46 -6.13
N LYS A 44 18.42 3.06 -6.24
CA LYS A 44 19.68 2.36 -6.52
C LYS A 44 20.22 1.71 -5.24
N GLU A 45 21.26 0.90 -5.39
CA GLU A 45 21.97 0.25 -4.26
C GLU A 45 22.45 1.28 -3.22
N ASP A 46 22.95 2.44 -3.65
CA ASP A 46 23.34 3.55 -2.78
C ASP A 46 22.17 4.32 -2.16
N SER A 47 20.94 3.80 -2.23
CA SER A 47 19.71 4.44 -1.75
C SER A 47 19.35 5.76 -2.45
N THR A 48 19.98 6.05 -3.58
CA THR A 48 19.67 7.22 -4.41
C THR A 48 18.42 6.95 -5.26
N PRO A 49 17.52 7.92 -5.44
CA PRO A 49 16.32 7.72 -6.24
C PRO A 49 16.67 7.50 -7.72
N LYS A 50 16.06 6.47 -8.32
CA LYS A 50 16.11 6.24 -9.77
C LYS A 50 15.32 7.33 -10.50
N GLU A 51 15.54 7.44 -11.81
CA GLU A 51 14.90 8.47 -12.65
C GLU A 51 13.37 8.47 -12.50
N VAL A 52 12.76 7.29 -12.58
CA VAL A 52 11.31 7.11 -12.39
C VAL A 52 10.80 7.67 -11.06
N LEU A 53 11.55 7.49 -9.96
CA LEU A 53 11.17 8.03 -8.66
C LEU A 53 11.40 9.54 -8.59
N LYS A 54 12.53 10.04 -9.12
CA LYS A 54 12.83 11.48 -9.16
C LYS A 54 11.75 12.24 -9.93
N GLU A 55 11.39 11.74 -11.10
CA GLU A 55 10.34 12.34 -11.91
C GLU A 55 8.99 12.32 -11.19
N LEU A 56 8.64 11.20 -10.54
CA LEU A 56 7.43 11.11 -9.75
C LEU A 56 7.44 12.09 -8.56
N GLN A 57 8.60 12.30 -7.91
CA GLN A 57 8.76 13.28 -6.84
C GLN A 57 8.59 14.73 -7.30
N GLU A 58 9.03 15.05 -8.50
CA GLU A 58 8.86 16.39 -9.08
C GLU A 58 7.42 16.71 -9.48
N LYS A 59 6.67 15.72 -10.02
CA LYS A 59 5.26 15.89 -10.43
C LYS A 59 4.45 14.63 -10.13
N PRO A 60 4.03 14.43 -8.88
CA PRO A 60 3.32 13.22 -8.46
C PRO A 60 1.94 13.07 -9.11
N ASP A 61 1.29 14.18 -9.52
CA ASP A 61 0.01 14.16 -10.21
C ASP A 61 0.11 13.89 -11.72
N SER A 62 1.32 13.78 -12.28
CA SER A 62 1.49 13.55 -13.72
C SER A 62 1.13 12.11 -14.09
N ALA A 63 0.11 11.95 -14.94
CA ALA A 63 -0.31 10.65 -15.46
C ALA A 63 0.84 9.88 -16.14
N SER A 64 1.69 10.58 -16.92
CA SER A 64 2.83 9.96 -17.60
C SER A 64 3.88 9.42 -16.61
N ARG A 65 4.16 10.17 -15.54
CA ARG A 65 5.15 9.78 -14.51
C ARG A 65 4.62 8.65 -13.63
N ARG A 66 3.32 8.64 -13.34
CA ARG A 66 2.65 7.51 -12.69
C ARG A 66 2.70 6.25 -13.56
N LYS A 67 2.40 6.36 -14.85
CA LYS A 67 2.54 5.23 -15.78
C LYS A 67 3.97 4.68 -15.87
N ALA A 68 4.98 5.54 -15.83
CA ALA A 68 6.38 5.08 -15.81
C ALA A 68 6.69 4.27 -14.53
N ALA A 69 6.18 4.70 -13.38
CA ALA A 69 6.29 3.95 -12.13
C ALA A 69 5.49 2.62 -12.16
N GLU A 70 4.30 2.63 -12.74
CA GLU A 70 3.49 1.42 -12.95
C GLU A 70 4.21 0.41 -13.84
N ALA A 71 4.79 0.88 -14.95
CA ALA A 71 5.59 0.05 -15.84
C ALA A 71 6.80 -0.57 -15.15
N ALA A 72 7.53 0.20 -14.32
CA ALA A 72 8.67 -0.33 -13.58
C ALA A 72 8.30 -1.49 -12.63
N ILE A 73 7.15 -1.40 -11.98
CA ILE A 73 6.62 -2.49 -11.14
C ILE A 73 6.16 -3.66 -12.00
N MET A 74 5.44 -3.39 -13.10
CA MET A 74 4.91 -4.41 -14.00
C MET A 74 6.05 -5.24 -14.61
N THR A 75 7.09 -4.58 -15.15
CA THR A 75 8.27 -5.25 -15.69
C THR A 75 8.94 -6.13 -14.64
N ARG A 76 9.07 -5.67 -13.39
CA ARG A 76 9.65 -6.50 -12.32
C ARG A 76 8.86 -7.79 -12.10
N ILE A 77 7.54 -7.72 -12.12
CA ILE A 77 6.69 -8.90 -11.94
C ILE A 77 6.63 -9.78 -13.19
N GLU A 78 6.78 -9.19 -14.38
CA GLU A 78 6.91 -9.97 -15.62
C GLU A 78 8.21 -10.78 -15.64
N ASP A 79 9.32 -10.19 -15.18
CA ASP A 79 10.61 -10.89 -15.03
C ASP A 79 10.57 -11.91 -13.88
N TYR A 80 9.87 -11.62 -12.78
CA TYR A 80 9.80 -12.44 -11.57
C TYR A 80 8.34 -12.65 -11.11
N PRO A 81 7.58 -13.54 -11.77
CA PRO A 81 6.15 -13.70 -11.50
C PRO A 81 5.84 -14.22 -10.09
N GLU A 82 6.78 -14.93 -9.47
CA GLU A 82 6.69 -15.41 -8.09
C GLU A 82 6.68 -14.27 -7.05
N GLU A 83 7.30 -13.13 -7.37
CA GLU A 83 7.38 -11.96 -6.49
C GLU A 83 6.03 -11.20 -6.42
N GLY A 84 5.02 -11.64 -7.17
CA GLY A 84 3.72 -10.97 -7.23
C GLY A 84 2.97 -10.90 -5.90
N HIS A 85 3.31 -11.77 -4.95
CA HIS A 85 2.78 -11.72 -3.60
C HIS A 85 3.21 -10.46 -2.83
N TYR A 86 4.42 -9.95 -3.04
CA TYR A 86 4.90 -8.73 -2.37
C TYR A 86 4.08 -7.51 -2.79
N LEU A 87 3.75 -7.38 -4.09
CA LEU A 87 2.87 -6.28 -4.52
C LEU A 87 1.50 -6.38 -3.85
N LYS A 88 0.96 -7.59 -3.73
CA LYS A 88 -0.33 -7.82 -3.06
C LYS A 88 -0.25 -7.44 -1.58
N GLU A 89 0.81 -7.85 -0.87
CA GLU A 89 1.04 -7.45 0.53
C GLU A 89 1.13 -5.94 0.71
N ILE A 90 1.82 -5.26 -0.21
CA ILE A 90 1.93 -3.79 -0.23
C ILE A 90 0.56 -3.17 -0.42
N PHE A 91 -0.21 -3.63 -1.41
CA PHE A 91 -1.56 -3.16 -1.65
C PHE A 91 -2.48 -3.39 -0.44
N GLU A 92 -2.43 -4.57 0.18
CA GLU A 92 -3.20 -4.87 1.38
C GLU A 92 -2.80 -3.98 2.57
N SER A 93 -1.51 -3.70 2.75
CA SER A 93 -1.00 -2.79 3.78
C SER A 93 -1.51 -1.36 3.57
N ILE A 94 -1.48 -0.88 2.33
CA ILE A 94 -2.02 0.43 1.95
C ILE A 94 -3.53 0.52 2.16
N ASN A 95 -4.25 -0.54 1.80
CA ASN A 95 -5.71 -0.58 1.89
C ASN A 95 -6.19 -0.67 3.35
N LYS A 96 -5.47 -1.40 4.22
CA LYS A 96 -5.70 -1.39 5.67
C LYS A 96 -5.59 0.02 6.27
N LYS A 97 -4.63 0.82 5.80
CA LYS A 97 -4.45 2.20 6.27
C LYS A 97 -5.56 3.15 5.77
N ASN A 98 -5.99 3.02 4.50
CA ASN A 98 -7.11 3.80 3.98
C ASN A 98 -8.46 3.41 4.60
N THR A 99 -8.63 2.15 5.00
CA THR A 99 -9.83 1.67 5.69
C THR A 99 -9.83 1.93 7.20
N THR A 100 -8.74 2.47 7.78
CA THR A 100 -8.75 2.90 9.19
C THR A 100 -9.58 4.20 9.42
N SER A 101 -10.10 4.81 8.35
CA SER A 101 -11.17 5.82 8.43
C SER A 101 -12.57 5.27 8.10
N GLN A 102 -12.73 3.97 7.86
CA GLN A 102 -14.04 3.37 7.68
C GLN A 102 -14.03 1.92 8.13
N ASN A 103 -14.58 1.68 9.33
CA ASN A 103 -15.09 0.38 9.75
C ASN A 103 -15.87 -0.27 8.61
N THR A 104 -15.24 -1.14 7.83
CA THR A 104 -15.96 -2.00 6.90
C THR A 104 -15.27 -3.35 6.88
N VAL A 105 -15.49 -4.08 7.98
CA VAL A 105 -15.39 -5.53 8.06
C VAL A 105 -16.18 -6.11 6.89
N THR A 106 -15.49 -6.53 5.84
CA THR A 106 -16.12 -7.25 4.74
C THR A 106 -15.43 -8.60 4.63
N ASN A 107 -16.13 -9.61 5.15
CA ASN A 107 -15.90 -11.03 4.94
C ASN A 107 -14.80 -11.74 5.75
N SER A 108 -14.82 -11.58 7.07
CA SER A 108 -14.35 -12.64 7.97
C SER A 108 -15.54 -13.11 8.81
N LYS A 109 -15.96 -14.36 8.59
CA LYS A 109 -16.80 -15.06 9.58
C LYS A 109 -16.00 -15.07 10.88
N ASN A 110 -16.45 -14.27 11.84
CA ASN A 110 -15.96 -14.13 13.20
C ASN A 110 -14.79 -13.13 13.43
N VAL A 111 -15.10 -11.83 13.38
CA VAL A 111 -14.41 -10.80 14.18
C VAL A 111 -15.45 -9.87 14.79
N ASN A 112 -15.78 -10.11 16.06
CA ASN A 112 -16.54 -9.16 16.86
C ASN A 112 -15.55 -8.15 17.43
N THR A 113 -15.40 -7.01 16.75
CA THR A 113 -14.64 -5.86 17.27
C THR A 113 -15.59 -4.68 17.43
N GLY A 114 -16.63 -4.87 18.25
CA GLY A 114 -17.44 -3.77 18.76
C GLY A 114 -16.71 -3.08 19.91
N ASN A 115 -16.50 -1.76 19.82
CA ASN A 115 -16.13 -0.98 20.99
C ASN A 115 -17.39 -0.77 21.84
N ILE A 116 -17.49 -1.47 22.96
CA ILE A 116 -18.61 -1.32 23.91
C ILE A 116 -18.23 -0.20 24.88
N SER A 117 -18.85 0.97 24.76
CA SER A 117 -18.85 1.99 25.80
C SER A 117 -20.25 2.12 26.35
N ALA A 118 -20.50 1.48 27.48
CA ALA A 118 -21.75 1.56 28.20
C ALA A 118 -21.48 2.02 29.63
N GLY A 119 -22.06 3.16 30.02
CA GLY A 119 -22.06 3.67 31.39
C GLY A 119 -23.10 3.00 32.29
N GLY A 120 -23.44 1.73 32.02
CA GLY A 120 -24.45 0.94 32.72
C GLY A 120 -24.33 -0.54 32.39
N ASN A 121 -25.11 -1.40 33.06
CA ASN A 121 -25.00 -2.86 32.89
C ASN A 121 -25.36 -3.30 31.46
N VAL A 122 -24.41 -3.97 30.80
CA VAL A 122 -24.56 -4.59 29.48
C VAL A 122 -24.70 -6.09 29.65
N SER A 123 -25.82 -6.65 29.17
CA SER A 123 -25.97 -8.10 28.97
C SER A 123 -25.90 -8.42 27.49
N ILE A 124 -24.88 -9.17 27.07
CA ILE A 124 -24.79 -9.80 25.75
C ILE A 124 -24.91 -11.31 25.94
N GLY A 125 -26.03 -11.86 25.49
CA GLY A 125 -26.31 -13.29 25.48
C GLY A 125 -27.69 -13.53 24.87
N ASP A 126 -27.77 -14.51 23.96
CA ASP A 126 -29.05 -14.99 23.43
C ASP A 126 -29.86 -15.61 24.57
N LYS A 127 -31.10 -15.14 24.76
CA LYS A 127 -32.02 -15.73 25.74
C LYS A 127 -32.63 -16.98 25.11
N HIS A 128 -32.27 -18.14 25.63
CA HIS A 128 -33.14 -19.32 25.58
C HIS A 128 -33.96 -19.40 26.86
#